data_AF-A0A229X624-F1
#
_entry.id   AF-A0A229X624-F1
#
_cell.length_a   1.000
_cell.length_b   1.000
_cell.length_c   1.000
_cell.angle_alpha   90.00
_cell.angle_beta   90.00
_cell.angle_gamma   90.00
#
_symmetry.space_group_name_H-M   'P 1'
#
loop_
_entity.id
_entity.type
_entity.pdbx_description
1 polymer ?
#
loop_
_entity_poly.entity_id
_entity_poly.type
_entity_poly.pdbx_seq_one_letter_code
_entity_poly.pdbx_strand_id
1 'polypeptide(L)'
;MSFIPTTLYYASAAIHAVSIPGHVLFGIREVDPAIATIPPSEKHALGKATATTAWDMVNALLAASALLNIQWSRVGVRTLEEKAIIWTTVLAGTFTGWRYFKVRSYAGLGCLWVAPWLTAGAMVYEKLGSAPLSRGHSGHLPIGSVVFHRFRAPSAICVLRWKSKYHTGFASEISGI
;
A
#
# COMPACT_ATOMS: atom_id res chain seq x y z
N MET A 1 0.48 -17.09 -17.21
CA MET A 1 0.33 -15.79 -16.52
C MET A 1 1.71 -15.16 -16.44
N SER A 2 1.86 -13.87 -16.75
CA SER A 2 3.16 -13.22 -16.59
C SER A 2 3.46 -13.03 -15.10
N PHE A 3 4.69 -13.32 -14.67
CA PHE A 3 5.08 -13.25 -13.27
C PHE A 3 5.11 -11.80 -12.73
N ILE A 4 5.26 -10.82 -13.62
CA ILE A 4 5.55 -9.43 -13.25
C ILE A 4 4.34 -8.73 -12.59
N PRO A 5 3.13 -8.70 -13.17
CA PRO A 5 1.96 -8.06 -12.53
C PRO A 5 1.61 -8.68 -11.18
N THR A 6 1.60 -10.00 -11.11
CA THR A 6 1.34 -10.74 -9.87
C THR A 6 2.33 -10.38 -8.78
N THR A 7 3.62 -10.24 -9.12
CA THR A 7 4.67 -9.83 -8.16
C THR A 7 4.44 -8.42 -7.64
N LEU A 8 4.09 -7.47 -8.51
CA LEU A 8 3.84 -6.07 -8.11
C LEU A 8 2.62 -5.95 -7.18
N TYR A 9 1.54 -6.69 -7.46
CA TYR A 9 0.38 -6.75 -6.56
C TYR A 9 0.75 -7.35 -5.19
N TYR A 10 1.50 -8.46 -5.14
CA TYR A 10 1.92 -9.02 -3.86
C TYR A 10 2.88 -8.12 -3.08
N ALA A 11 3.79 -7.42 -3.78
CA ALA A 11 4.67 -6.45 -3.15
C ALA A 11 3.88 -5.28 -2.54
N SER A 12 2.90 -4.75 -3.28
CA SER A 12 1.97 -3.73 -2.77
C SER A 12 1.19 -4.23 -1.55
N ALA A 13 0.62 -5.44 -1.62
CA ALA A 13 -0.09 -6.06 -0.51
C ALA A 13 0.78 -6.20 0.74
N ALA A 14 2.03 -6.65 0.56
CA ALA A 14 2.98 -6.79 1.65
C ALA A 14 3.30 -5.44 2.30
N ILE A 15 3.54 -4.39 1.52
CA ILE A 15 3.80 -3.04 2.03
C ILE A 15 2.61 -2.55 2.86
N HIS A 16 1.38 -2.64 2.33
CA HIS A 16 0.18 -2.25 3.09
C HIS A 16 0.05 -3.02 4.40
N ALA A 17 0.26 -4.34 4.39
CA ALA A 17 0.15 -5.18 5.57
C ALA A 17 1.22 -4.84 6.64
N VAL A 18 2.49 -4.64 6.26
CA VAL A 18 3.55 -4.28 7.22
C VAL A 18 3.42 -2.84 7.70
N SER A 19 2.76 -1.97 6.94
CA SER A 19 2.49 -0.59 7.37
C SER A 19 1.48 -0.51 8.51
N ILE A 20 0.60 -1.50 8.72
CA ILE A 20 -0.37 -1.50 9.83
C ILE A 20 0.33 -1.43 11.20
N PRO A 21 1.21 -2.37 11.58
CA PRO A 21 1.89 -2.28 12.87
C PRO A 21 2.79 -1.04 12.98
N GLY A 22 3.38 -0.58 11.86
CA GLY A 22 4.14 0.68 11.82
C GLY A 22 3.26 1.89 12.11
N HIS A 23 2.07 1.94 11.54
CA HIS A 23 1.08 3.00 11.71
C HIS A 23 0.56 3.06 13.15
N VAL A 24 0.21 1.90 13.74
CA VAL A 24 -0.19 1.81 15.16
C VAL A 24 0.92 2.31 16.08
N LEU A 25 2.16 1.84 15.88
CA LEU A 25 3.27 2.24 16.75
C LEU A 25 3.63 3.72 16.61
N PHE A 26 3.53 4.28 15.40
CA PHE A 26 3.71 5.71 15.17
C PHE A 26 2.60 6.52 15.86
N GLY A 27 1.35 6.02 15.82
CA GLY A 27 0.22 6.62 16.52
C GLY A 27 0.50 6.81 18.01
N ILE A 28 0.87 5.73 18.68
CA ILE A 28 1.17 5.71 20.12
C ILE A 28 2.31 6.67 20.48
N ARG A 29 3.34 6.77 19.63
CA ARG A 29 4.56 7.53 19.93
C ARG A 29 4.45 9.01 19.62
N GLU A 30 3.78 9.36 18.52
CA GLU A 30 3.83 10.72 17.96
C GLU A 30 2.46 11.38 17.90
N VAL A 31 1.42 10.62 17.51
CA VAL A 31 0.08 11.18 17.26
C VAL A 31 -0.70 11.36 18.54
N ASP A 32 -0.77 10.33 19.39
CA ASP A 32 -1.54 10.38 20.64
C ASP A 32 -1.03 11.50 21.56
N PRO A 33 0.30 11.68 21.76
CA PRO A 33 0.80 12.82 22.53
C PRO A 33 0.48 14.17 21.89
N ALA A 34 0.60 14.30 20.56
CA ALA A 34 0.27 15.56 19.88
C ALA A 34 -1.22 15.91 20.02
N ILE A 35 -2.12 14.92 19.87
CA ILE A 35 -3.55 15.09 20.10
C ILE A 35 -3.84 15.45 21.57
N ALA A 36 -3.08 14.89 22.52
CA ALA A 36 -3.23 15.21 23.94
C ALA A 36 -2.91 16.68 24.26
N THR A 37 -1.99 17.32 23.52
CA THR A 37 -1.68 18.76 23.70
C THR A 37 -2.78 19.72 23.22
N ILE A 38 -3.76 19.24 22.45
CA ILE A 38 -4.87 20.09 22.00
C ILE A 38 -5.74 20.45 23.22
N PRO A 39 -5.98 21.77 23.47
CA PRO A 39 -6.74 22.22 24.63
C PRO A 39 -8.14 21.57 24.72
N PRO A 40 -8.55 21.08 25.90
CA PRO A 40 -9.89 20.55 26.10
C PRO A 40 -10.90 21.71 26.15
N SER A 41 -11.40 22.13 24.99
CA SER A 41 -12.50 23.08 24.89
C SER A 41 -13.50 22.63 23.82
N GLU A 42 -14.75 23.05 23.96
CA GLU A 42 -15.82 22.71 22.99
C GLU A 42 -15.42 23.05 21.55
N LYS A 43 -14.72 24.18 21.36
CA LYS A 43 -14.19 24.61 20.06
C LYS A 43 -13.29 23.58 19.39
N HIS A 44 -12.52 22.79 20.14
CA HIS A 44 -11.56 21.82 19.60
C HIS A 44 -12.03 20.36 19.71
N ALA A 45 -13.13 20.10 20.43
CA ALA A 45 -13.61 18.75 20.70
C ALA A 45 -13.85 17.94 19.42
N LEU A 46 -14.53 18.54 18.43
CA LEU A 46 -14.82 17.87 17.14
C LEU A 46 -13.54 17.53 16.36
N GLY A 47 -12.60 18.47 16.28
CA GLY A 47 -11.32 18.25 15.59
C GLY A 47 -10.49 17.16 16.23
N LYS A 48 -10.42 17.16 17.57
CA LYS A 48 -9.70 16.15 18.37
C LYS A 48 -10.27 14.74 18.16
N ALA A 49 -11.60 14.61 18.24
CA ALA A 49 -12.29 13.34 18.01
C ALA A 49 -12.09 12.86 16.56
N THR A 50 -12.24 13.75 15.58
CA THR A 50 -12.08 13.41 14.16
C THR A 50 -10.66 12.97 13.84
N ALA A 51 -9.64 13.64 14.38
CA ALA A 51 -8.24 13.26 14.16
C ALA A 51 -7.94 11.84 14.66
N THR A 52 -8.44 11.50 15.85
CA THR A 52 -8.26 10.17 16.45
C THR A 52 -8.98 9.10 15.60
N THR A 53 -10.26 9.30 15.30
CA THR A 53 -11.04 8.35 14.50
C THR A 53 -10.48 8.17 13.08
N ALA A 54 -10.07 9.26 12.44
CA ALA A 54 -9.49 9.21 11.11
C ALA A 54 -8.15 8.46 11.11
N TRP A 55 -7.32 8.67 12.14
CA TRP A 55 -6.09 7.91 12.32
C TRP A 55 -6.38 6.41 12.40
N ASP A 56 -7.29 5.99 13.29
CA ASP A 56 -7.58 4.56 13.48
C ASP A 56 -8.17 3.90 12.23
N MET A 57 -9.01 4.61 11.48
CA MET A 57 -9.62 4.14 10.23
C MET A 57 -8.57 3.79 9.16
N VAL A 58 -7.40 4.43 9.16
CA VAL A 58 -6.32 4.13 8.20
C VAL A 58 -5.87 2.68 8.29
N ASN A 59 -5.87 2.06 9.48
CA ASN A 59 -5.51 0.64 9.63
C ASN A 59 -6.45 -0.28 8.84
N ALA A 60 -7.76 0.01 8.86
CA ALA A 60 -8.76 -0.74 8.11
C ALA A 60 -8.58 -0.53 6.59
N LEU A 61 -8.27 0.70 6.16
CA LEU A 61 -8.02 1.00 4.74
C LEU A 61 -6.74 0.33 4.22
N LEU A 62 -5.68 0.25 5.05
CA LEU A 62 -4.46 -0.50 4.73
C LEU A 62 -4.76 -2.00 4.58
N ALA A 63 -5.53 -2.57 5.51
CA ALA A 63 -5.94 -3.98 5.42
C ALA A 63 -6.78 -4.26 4.16
N ALA A 64 -7.77 -3.41 3.86
CA ALA A 64 -8.58 -3.53 2.65
C ALA A 64 -7.71 -3.43 1.38
N SER A 65 -6.78 -2.47 1.34
CA SER A 65 -5.85 -2.31 0.21
C SER A 65 -4.97 -3.54 0.02
N ALA A 66 -4.48 -4.15 1.10
CA ALA A 66 -3.71 -5.39 1.04
C ALA A 66 -4.54 -6.56 0.47
N LEU A 67 -5.78 -6.73 0.93
CA LEU A 67 -6.69 -7.78 0.46
C LEU A 67 -7.07 -7.61 -1.01
N LEU A 68 -7.36 -6.37 -1.44
CA LEU A 68 -7.66 -6.06 -2.85
C LEU A 68 -6.47 -6.37 -3.76
N ASN A 69 -5.26 -6.01 -3.33
CA ASN A 69 -4.05 -6.38 -4.08
C ASN A 69 -3.86 -7.90 -4.19
N ILE A 70 -4.14 -8.66 -3.12
CA ILE A 70 -4.12 -10.14 -3.18
C ILE A 70 -5.18 -10.65 -4.16
N GLN A 71 -6.39 -10.08 -4.16
CA GLN A 71 -7.44 -10.44 -5.11
C GLN A 71 -6.98 -10.17 -6.55
N TRP A 72 -6.56 -8.94 -6.87
CA TRP A 72 -6.12 -8.57 -8.22
C TRP A 72 -4.90 -9.38 -8.68
N SER A 73 -3.99 -9.78 -7.77
CA SER A 73 -2.87 -10.67 -8.13
C SER A 73 -3.31 -12.02 -8.72
N ARG A 74 -4.53 -12.47 -8.40
CA ARG A 74 -5.09 -13.77 -8.81
C ARG A 74 -6.00 -13.65 -10.03
N VAL A 75 -6.78 -12.57 -10.10
CA VAL A 75 -7.85 -12.44 -11.10
C VAL A 75 -7.65 -11.28 -12.09
N GLY A 76 -6.67 -10.41 -11.86
CA GLY A 76 -6.45 -9.16 -12.59
C GLY A 76 -7.50 -8.09 -12.26
N VAL A 77 -7.27 -6.87 -12.74
CA VAL A 77 -8.26 -5.76 -12.64
C VAL A 77 -9.19 -5.77 -13.84
N ARG A 78 -10.50 -5.83 -13.61
CA ARG A 78 -11.50 -6.09 -14.66
C ARG A 78 -12.47 -4.93 -14.85
N THR A 79 -13.00 -4.38 -13.75
CA THR A 79 -14.10 -3.41 -13.83
C THR A 79 -13.62 -1.96 -13.85
N LEU A 80 -14.52 -1.01 -14.14
CA LEU A 80 -14.20 0.42 -14.09
C LEU A 80 -14.07 0.90 -12.65
N GLU A 81 -14.85 0.33 -11.74
CA GLU A 81 -14.83 0.62 -10.30
C GLU A 81 -13.47 0.25 -9.70
N GLU A 82 -12.92 -0.93 -10.03
CA GLU A 82 -11.60 -1.33 -9.57
C GLU A 82 -10.49 -0.39 -10.07
N LYS A 83 -10.57 0.02 -11.34
CA LYS A 83 -9.65 1.02 -11.92
C LYS A 83 -9.78 2.37 -11.22
N ALA A 84 -11.01 2.79 -10.91
CA ALA A 84 -11.28 4.01 -10.17
C ALA A 84 -10.72 3.94 -8.74
N ILE A 85 -10.89 2.81 -8.04
CA ILE A 85 -10.30 2.59 -6.72
C ILE A 85 -8.78 2.73 -6.77
N ILE A 86 -8.11 2.12 -7.76
CA ILE A 86 -6.65 2.20 -7.90
C ILE A 86 -6.21 3.64 -8.14
N TRP A 87 -6.81 4.34 -9.12
CA TRP A 87 -6.40 5.72 -9.45
C TRP A 87 -6.72 6.71 -8.34
N THR A 88 -7.88 6.60 -7.69
CA THR A 88 -8.21 7.45 -6.54
C THR A 88 -7.27 7.21 -5.38
N THR A 89 -6.86 5.96 -5.13
CA THR A 89 -5.85 5.63 -4.11
C THR A 89 -4.48 6.23 -4.45
N VAL A 90 -4.04 6.17 -5.71
CA VAL A 90 -2.79 6.81 -6.15
C VAL A 90 -2.83 8.33 -5.94
N LEU A 91 -3.92 8.99 -6.33
CA LEU A 91 -4.06 10.44 -6.21
C LEU A 91 -4.12 10.87 -4.74
N ALA A 92 -4.97 10.21 -3.94
CA ALA A 92 -5.10 10.49 -2.51
C ALA A 92 -3.78 10.22 -1.77
N GLY A 93 -3.13 9.09 -2.05
CA GLY A 93 -1.83 8.73 -1.47
C GLY A 93 -0.72 9.70 -1.85
N THR A 94 -0.68 10.13 -3.12
CA THR A 94 0.30 11.13 -3.58
C THR A 94 0.11 12.47 -2.86
N PHE A 95 -1.13 12.97 -2.82
CA PHE A 95 -1.46 14.24 -2.18
C PHE A 95 -1.20 14.23 -0.66
N THR A 96 -1.63 13.16 0.03
CA THR A 96 -1.42 13.02 1.48
C THR A 96 0.06 12.79 1.82
N GLY A 97 0.75 11.94 1.06
CA GLY A 97 2.18 11.68 1.24
C GLY A 97 3.06 12.90 0.99
N TRP A 98 2.62 13.87 0.18
CA TRP A 98 3.33 15.15 0.06
C TRP A 98 3.49 15.88 1.41
N ARG A 99 2.50 15.79 2.30
CA ARG A 99 2.60 16.39 3.64
C ARG A 99 3.65 15.69 4.49
N TYR A 100 3.74 14.36 4.40
CA TYR A 100 4.76 13.54 5.06
C TYR A 100 6.16 13.85 4.54
N PHE A 101 6.30 13.99 3.22
CA PHE A 101 7.57 14.35 2.58
C PHE A 101 8.11 15.69 3.09
N LYS A 102 7.25 16.72 3.21
CA LYS A 102 7.65 18.05 3.71
C LYS A 102 8.21 18.03 5.13
N VAL A 103 7.73 17.13 5.98
CA VAL A 103 8.21 16.95 7.36
C VAL A 103 9.24 15.82 7.48
N ARG A 104 9.81 15.36 6.34
CA ARG A 104 10.82 14.28 6.27
C ARG A 104 10.39 12.96 6.91
N SER A 105 9.08 12.72 7.04
CA SER A 105 8.53 11.47 7.55
C SER A 105 8.41 10.43 6.43
N TYR A 106 9.54 9.82 6.07
CA TYR A 106 9.62 8.93 4.91
C TYR A 106 9.00 7.54 5.15
N ALA A 107 8.86 7.11 6.40
CA ALA A 107 8.30 5.80 6.73
C ALA A 107 6.87 5.61 6.18
N GLY A 108 6.04 6.66 6.25
CA GLY A 108 4.67 6.64 5.73
C GLY A 108 4.58 6.63 4.20
N LEU A 109 5.64 7.04 3.48
CA LEU A 109 5.61 7.10 2.01
C LEU A 109 5.56 5.72 1.35
N GLY A 110 5.93 4.66 2.07
CA GLY A 110 5.82 3.29 1.57
C GLY A 110 4.38 2.94 1.18
N CYS A 111 3.43 3.08 2.11
CA CYS A 111 2.03 2.76 1.85
C CYS A 111 1.26 3.88 1.13
N LEU A 112 1.73 5.13 1.19
CA LEU A 112 1.07 6.26 0.52
C LEU A 112 1.49 6.42 -0.94
N TRP A 113 2.76 6.15 -1.27
CA TRP A 113 3.27 6.30 -2.64
C TRP A 113 3.61 4.96 -3.25
N VAL A 114 4.54 4.22 -2.65
CA VAL A 114 5.13 3.03 -3.30
C VAL A 114 4.06 1.98 -3.58
N ALA A 115 3.25 1.57 -2.59
CA ALA A 115 2.25 0.52 -2.78
C ALA A 115 1.14 0.90 -3.81
N PRO A 116 0.51 2.08 -3.76
CA PRO A 116 -0.46 2.48 -4.78
C PRO A 116 0.14 2.54 -6.19
N TRP A 117 1.37 3.05 -6.34
CA TRP A 117 2.04 3.10 -7.65
C TRP A 117 2.43 1.72 -8.17
N LEU A 118 2.83 0.77 -7.31
CA LEU A 118 3.03 -0.63 -7.71
C LEU A 118 1.73 -1.26 -8.21
N THR A 119 0.63 -1.00 -7.51
CA THR A 119 -0.72 -1.47 -7.88
C THR A 119 -1.13 -0.93 -9.26
N ALA A 120 -0.96 0.38 -9.49
CA ALA A 120 -1.27 1.01 -10.77
C ALA A 120 -0.34 0.51 -11.90
N GLY A 121 0.96 0.35 -11.61
CA GLY A 121 1.92 -0.20 -12.55
C GLY A 121 1.56 -1.62 -12.99
N ALA A 122 1.16 -2.48 -12.05
CA ALA A 122 0.67 -3.82 -12.35
C ALA A 122 -0.54 -3.78 -13.31
N MET A 123 -1.55 -2.96 -12.98
CA MET A 123 -2.76 -2.80 -13.80
C MET A 123 -2.45 -2.30 -15.22
N VAL A 124 -1.57 -1.30 -15.36
CA VAL A 124 -1.17 -0.76 -16.67
C VAL A 124 -0.41 -1.82 -17.47
N TYR A 125 0.48 -2.59 -16.83
CA TYR A 125 1.21 -3.66 -17.49
C TYR A 125 0.27 -4.77 -18.01
N GLU A 126 -0.72 -5.19 -17.21
CA GLU A 126 -1.74 -6.16 -17.64
C GLU A 126 -2.48 -5.71 -18.89
N LYS A 127 -2.86 -4.42 -18.94
CA LYS A 127 -3.53 -3.82 -20.10
C LYS A 127 -2.64 -3.87 -21.36
N LEU A 128 -1.36 -3.54 -21.21
CA LEU A 128 -0.40 -3.54 -22.33
C LEU A 128 -0.10 -4.95 -22.85
N GLY A 129 0.03 -5.94 -21.94
CA GLY A 129 0.23 -7.34 -22.32
C GLY A 129 -1.01 -8.01 -22.94
N SER A 130 -2.18 -7.39 -22.81
CA SER A 130 -3.44 -7.85 -23.41
C SER A 130 -3.74 -7.20 -24.76
N ALA A 131 -2.89 -6.28 -25.23
CA ALA A 131 -3.04 -5.71 -26.57
C ALA A 131 -2.85 -6.82 -27.62
N PRO A 132 -3.80 -7.02 -28.55
CA PRO A 132 -3.65 -8.03 -29.58
C PRO A 132 -2.42 -7.69 -30.43
N LEU A 133 -1.40 -8.54 -30.37
CA LEU A 133 -0.41 -8.62 -31.44
C LEU A 133 -1.21 -8.78 -32.74
N SER A 134 -1.06 -7.83 -33.65
CA SER A 134 -1.66 -7.89 -34.98
C SER A 134 -1.39 -9.28 -35.56
N ARG A 135 -2.49 -10.01 -35.82
CA ARG A 135 -2.52 -11.39 -36.31
C ARG A 135 -1.62 -11.55 -37.54
N GLY A 136 -0.46 -12.17 -37.35
CA GLY A 136 0.10 -13.06 -38.35
C GLY A 136 -0.78 -14.30 -38.40
N HIS A 137 -1.41 -14.55 -39.55
CA HIS A 137 -2.07 -15.81 -39.88
C HIS A 137 -1.19 -16.99 -39.52
N SER A 138 -1.70 -17.94 -38.72
CA SER A 138 -1.47 -19.39 -38.91
C SER A 138 -2.16 -20.21 -37.81
N GLY A 139 -2.94 -21.20 -38.26
CA GLY A 139 -2.96 -22.54 -37.68
C GLY A 139 -3.80 -22.77 -36.44
N HIS A 140 -4.97 -23.38 -36.64
CA HIS A 140 -5.68 -24.20 -35.66
C HIS A 140 -4.76 -25.17 -34.91
N LEU A 141 -4.98 -25.37 -33.60
CA LEU A 141 -5.35 -26.66 -32.94
C LEU A 141 -5.46 -26.47 -31.39
N PRO A 142 -6.09 -27.40 -30.65
CA PRO A 142 -6.96 -27.06 -29.51
C PRO A 142 -6.48 -27.54 -28.12
N ILE A 143 -7.09 -26.93 -27.10
CA ILE A 143 -7.53 -27.44 -25.78
C ILE A 143 -6.58 -28.37 -25.00
N GLY A 144 -6.16 -27.93 -23.81
CA GLY A 144 -5.66 -28.83 -22.75
C GLY A 144 -5.20 -28.14 -21.46
N SER A 145 -5.98 -28.35 -20.38
CA SER A 145 -5.50 -28.52 -18.99
C SER A 145 -5.08 -27.29 -18.17
N VAL A 146 -5.96 -26.87 -17.26
CA VAL A 146 -5.63 -25.99 -16.12
C VAL A 146 -5.13 -26.85 -14.96
N VAL A 147 -3.83 -26.75 -14.66
CA VAL A 147 -3.21 -27.36 -13.46
C VAL A 147 -3.26 -26.34 -12.32
N PHE A 148 -3.97 -26.69 -11.24
CA PHE A 148 -3.95 -25.96 -9.97
C PHE A 148 -2.67 -26.32 -9.19
N HIS A 149 -1.70 -25.41 -9.14
CA HIS A 149 -0.59 -25.52 -8.19
C HIS A 149 -0.95 -24.82 -6.87
N ARG A 150 -0.98 -25.59 -5.77
CA ARG A 150 -0.96 -25.08 -4.39
C ARG A 150 0.31 -24.26 -4.18
N PHE A 151 0.17 -22.95 -3.99
CA PHE A 151 1.26 -22.10 -3.53
C PHE A 151 1.36 -22.16 -2.00
N ARG A 152 2.51 -22.62 -1.49
CA ARG A 152 2.95 -22.40 -0.09
C ARG A 152 3.42 -20.95 0.02
N ALA A 153 2.91 -20.21 1.00
CA ALA A 153 3.34 -18.86 1.31
C ALA A 153 4.85 -18.82 1.65
N PRO A 154 5.63 -17.85 1.15
CA PRO A 154 7.01 -17.68 1.58
C PRO A 154 7.08 -17.16 3.01
N SER A 155 7.92 -17.84 3.78
CA SER A 155 8.28 -17.61 5.18
C SER A 155 8.74 -16.18 5.49
N ALA A 156 8.30 -15.68 6.64
CA ALA A 156 8.45 -14.34 7.22
C ALA A 156 9.90 -13.82 7.45
N ILE A 157 10.92 -14.43 6.85
CA ILE A 157 12.34 -14.19 7.16
C ILE A 157 12.87 -12.90 6.49
N CYS A 158 12.29 -12.43 5.38
CA CYS A 158 12.73 -11.19 4.73
C CYS A 158 12.31 -9.90 5.46
N VAL A 159 11.24 -9.94 6.27
CA VAL A 159 10.71 -8.74 6.96
C VAL A 159 11.62 -8.30 8.12
N LEU A 160 12.42 -9.21 8.67
CA LEU A 160 13.27 -8.92 9.83
C LEU A 160 14.55 -8.15 9.50
N ARG A 161 14.98 -8.09 8.23
CA ARG A 161 16.21 -7.36 7.85
C ARG A 161 16.00 -5.84 7.69
N TRP A 162 14.75 -5.36 7.69
CA TRP A 162 14.44 -3.93 7.62
C TRP A 162 14.50 -3.22 8.98
N LYS A 163 14.32 -3.96 10.10
CA LYS A 163 14.36 -3.39 11.46
C LYS A 163 15.74 -2.84 11.87
N SER A 164 16.83 -3.25 11.22
CA SER A 164 18.18 -2.92 11.71
C SER A 164 18.74 -1.57 11.23
N LYS A 165 18.16 -0.92 10.21
CA LYS A 165 18.77 0.29 9.61
C LYS A 165 18.16 1.62 10.04
N TYR A 166 17.06 1.60 10.79
CA TYR A 166 16.33 2.83 11.19
C TYR A 166 16.43 3.17 12.68
N HIS A 167 17.08 2.34 13.50
CA HIS A 167 17.22 2.62 14.94
C HIS A 167 18.44 3.47 15.32
N THR A 168 19.43 3.66 14.44
CA THR A 168 20.65 4.42 14.77
C THR A 168 20.69 5.84 14.22
N GLY A 169 19.70 6.27 13.42
CA GLY A 169 19.67 7.61 12.81
C GLY A 169 18.74 8.62 13.49
N PHE A 170 17.84 8.18 14.38
CA PHE A 170 16.79 9.05 14.93
C PHE A 170 17.13 9.68 16.29
N ALA A 171 18.16 9.18 16.98
CA ALA A 171 18.54 9.67 18.30
C ALA A 171 19.47 10.91 18.28
N SER A 172 20.04 11.29 17.13
CA SER A 172 21.00 12.39 17.04
C SER A 172 20.43 13.72 16.51
N GLU A 173 19.13 13.79 16.19
CA GLU A 173 18.53 14.98 15.55
C GLU A 173 17.56 15.75 16.48
N ILE A 174 17.40 15.32 17.74
CA ILE A 174 16.50 15.97 18.73
C ILE A 174 17.28 16.80 19.78
N SER A 175 18.61 16.75 19.80
CA SER A 175 19.44 17.58 20.71
C SER A 175 19.95 18.88 20.09
N GLY A 176 19.34 19.35 18.98
CA GLY A 176 19.86 20.45 18.16
C GLY A 176 18.83 21.51 17.75
N ILE A 177 17.74 21.67 18.49
CA ILE A 177 16.79 22.80 18.38
C ILE A 177 16.41 23.26 19.78
#